data_AF-A0A176UAA8-F1
#
_entry.id   AF-A0A176UAA8-F1
#
_cell.length_a   1.000
_cell.length_b   1.000
_cell.length_c   1.000
_cell.angle_alpha   90.00
_cell.angle_beta   90.00
_cell.angle_gamma   90.00
#
_symmetry.space_group_name_H-M   'P 1'
#
loop_
_entity.id
_entity.type
_entity.pdbx_description
1 polymer ?
#
loop_
_entity_poly.entity_id
_entity_poly.type
_entity_poly.pdbx_seq_one_letter_code
_entity_poly.pdbx_strand_id
1 'polypeptide(L)'
;PVACRWVKSVKWVDQMYEPLNSMQAIYGAIGSYWNEEPDEKGCYTMRDLKDGETAGELKSKNELLGPTEQLTEDYGTYYYLEDRAQQRIDDIRDFWFQYVDSTEYYPSVVFTEEETNTINDYLSDLKALTEEKTAHWLTDGGIEDEWDDYVSAMDSMGLQDVVAAWQAAYDRYVEAQ
;
A
#
# COMPACT_ATOMS: atom_id res chain seq x y z
N PRO A 1 12.90 -24.31 11.58
CA PRO A 1 14.31 -23.89 11.46
C PRO A 1 14.39 -22.40 11.10
N VAL A 2 14.65 -21.53 12.09
CA VAL A 2 14.83 -20.09 11.83
C VAL A 2 16.28 -19.89 11.36
N ALA A 3 16.47 -19.68 10.06
CA ALA A 3 17.77 -19.75 9.41
C ALA A 3 18.71 -18.56 9.70
N CYS A 4 18.19 -17.46 10.26
CA CYS A 4 18.98 -16.25 10.46
C CYS A 4 19.74 -16.30 11.78
N ARG A 5 21.04 -16.62 11.72
CA ARG A 5 21.93 -16.74 12.88
C ARG A 5 22.61 -15.42 13.29
N TRP A 6 22.31 -14.31 12.62
CA TRP A 6 23.04 -13.05 12.77
C TRP A 6 22.17 -11.97 13.40
N VAL A 7 22.31 -11.77 14.72
CA VAL A 7 21.73 -10.61 15.44
C VAL A 7 22.18 -9.27 14.82
N LYS A 8 23.34 -9.25 14.14
CA LYS A 8 23.84 -8.09 13.38
C LYS A 8 22.97 -7.72 12.17
N SER A 9 22.13 -8.62 11.65
CA SER A 9 21.22 -8.31 10.54
C SER A 9 20.20 -7.25 10.93
N VAL A 10 19.82 -7.16 12.22
CA VAL A 10 18.93 -6.09 12.71
C VAL A 10 19.57 -4.71 12.56
N LYS A 11 20.89 -4.59 12.79
CA LYS A 11 21.61 -3.32 12.59
C LYS A 11 21.71 -2.90 11.13
N TRP A 12 21.69 -3.87 10.21
CA TRP A 12 21.67 -3.57 8.78
C TRP A 12 20.27 -3.11 8.36
N VAL A 13 19.21 -3.75 8.89
CA VAL A 13 17.82 -3.31 8.67
C VAL A 13 17.59 -1.91 9.23
N ASP A 14 18.07 -1.64 10.44
CA ASP A 14 17.98 -0.33 11.11
C ASP A 14 18.56 0.81 10.23
N GLN A 15 19.71 0.59 9.61
CA GLN A 15 20.32 1.57 8.70
C GLN A 15 19.46 1.87 7.46
N MET A 16 18.59 0.95 7.06
CA MET A 16 17.71 1.20 5.91
C MET A 16 16.65 2.26 6.23
N TYR A 17 16.34 2.50 7.51
CA TYR A 17 15.39 3.53 7.95
C TYR A 17 16.02 4.94 8.04
N GLU A 18 17.35 5.06 7.89
CA GLU A 18 17.97 6.39 7.76
C GLU A 18 17.43 7.10 6.50
N PRO A 19 17.01 8.38 6.55
CA PRO A 19 16.24 9.02 5.48
C PRO A 19 16.88 8.94 4.09
N LEU A 20 18.20 9.15 3.99
CA LEU A 20 18.92 9.06 2.71
C LEU A 20 19.08 7.61 2.20
N ASN A 21 19.14 6.63 3.09
CA ASN A 21 19.20 5.22 2.69
C ASN A 21 17.82 4.75 2.22
N SER A 22 16.76 5.12 2.94
CA SER A 22 15.38 4.86 2.54
C SER A 22 15.04 5.51 1.21
N MET A 23 15.36 6.80 1.03
CA MET A 23 15.20 7.50 -0.24
C MET A 23 15.90 6.75 -1.39
N GLN A 24 17.15 6.34 -1.21
CA GLN A 24 17.88 5.62 -2.27
C GLN A 24 17.34 4.21 -2.52
N ALA A 25 16.82 3.54 -1.50
CA ALA A 25 16.18 2.25 -1.67
C ALA A 25 14.84 2.36 -2.42
N ILE A 26 14.02 3.37 -2.12
CA ILE A 26 12.71 3.56 -2.74
C ILE A 26 12.84 3.96 -4.22
N TYR A 27 13.79 4.84 -4.55
CA TYR A 27 13.88 5.46 -5.87
C TYR A 27 15.08 5.02 -6.71
N GLY A 28 16.20 4.77 -6.04
CA GLY A 28 17.50 4.47 -6.66
C GLY A 28 18.64 5.29 -6.06
N ALA A 29 19.87 4.85 -6.30
CA ALA A 29 21.06 5.46 -5.72
C ALA A 29 21.28 6.92 -6.18
N ILE A 30 21.98 7.69 -5.34
CA ILE A 30 22.56 8.98 -5.71
C ILE A 30 23.52 8.79 -6.91
N GLY A 31 23.40 9.66 -7.91
CA GLY A 31 24.09 9.54 -9.20
C GLY A 31 23.40 8.62 -10.22
N SER A 32 22.37 7.85 -9.83
CA SER A 32 21.56 7.04 -10.76
C SER A 32 20.13 7.58 -10.91
N TYR A 33 19.43 7.79 -9.79
CA TYR A 33 18.09 8.42 -9.75
C TYR A 33 18.17 9.89 -9.35
N TRP A 34 18.99 10.17 -8.34
CA TRP A 34 19.21 11.51 -7.80
C TRP A 34 20.44 12.17 -8.40
N ASN A 35 20.47 13.50 -8.39
CA ASN A 35 21.69 14.25 -8.68
C ASN A 35 22.81 13.84 -7.71
N GLU A 36 24.07 13.90 -8.17
CA GLU A 36 25.23 13.47 -7.38
C GLU A 36 25.40 14.29 -6.10
N GLU A 37 25.09 15.58 -6.17
CA GLU A 37 25.19 16.53 -5.06
C GLU A 37 23.80 17.10 -4.74
N PRO A 38 23.52 17.42 -3.47
CA PRO A 38 22.31 18.12 -3.09
C PRO A 38 22.36 19.60 -3.52
N ASP A 39 21.21 20.27 -3.41
CA ASP A 39 21.14 21.72 -3.61
C ASP A 39 21.79 22.51 -2.45
N GLU A 40 21.74 23.85 -2.54
CA GLU A 40 22.29 24.74 -1.50
C GLU A 40 21.65 24.57 -0.11
N LYS A 41 20.48 23.93 -0.02
CA LYS A 41 19.78 23.62 1.23
C LYS A 41 20.11 22.22 1.75
N GLY A 42 20.95 21.46 1.05
CA GLY A 42 21.28 20.08 1.41
C GLY A 42 20.23 19.05 0.96
N CYS A 43 19.33 19.43 0.05
CA CYS A 43 18.21 18.60 -0.38
C CYS A 43 18.44 18.03 -1.79
N TYR A 44 18.20 16.72 -1.96
CA TYR A 44 18.38 16.05 -3.26
C TYR A 44 17.18 16.26 -4.20
N THR A 45 17.48 16.51 -5.47
CA THR A 45 16.51 16.53 -6.58
C THR A 45 16.77 15.36 -7.52
N MET A 46 15.72 14.87 -8.16
CA MET A 46 15.85 13.87 -9.22
C MET A 46 16.75 14.41 -10.34
N ARG A 47 17.58 13.56 -10.93
CA ARG A 47 18.35 13.96 -12.11
C ARG A 47 17.44 14.24 -13.31
N ASP A 48 17.96 14.97 -14.28
CA ASP A 48 17.28 15.14 -15.56
C ASP A 48 17.06 13.79 -16.25
N LEU A 49 15.85 13.60 -16.79
CA LEU A 49 15.52 12.43 -17.59
C LEU A 49 16.18 12.53 -18.97
N LYS A 50 16.62 11.39 -19.48
CA LYS A 50 17.13 11.29 -20.85
C LYS A 50 15.97 11.18 -21.84
N ASP A 51 16.21 11.52 -23.11
CA ASP A 51 15.20 11.37 -24.16
C ASP A 51 14.65 9.93 -24.21
N GLY A 52 13.33 9.81 -24.13
CA GLY A 52 12.62 8.53 -24.12
C GLY A 52 12.62 7.78 -22.78
N GLU A 53 13.15 8.37 -21.71
CA GLU A 53 13.08 7.82 -20.35
C GLU A 53 11.90 8.43 -19.59
N THR A 54 11.21 7.61 -18.81
CA THR A 54 10.22 8.09 -17.83
C THR A 54 10.75 7.94 -16.40
N ALA A 55 10.35 8.84 -15.50
CA ALA A 55 10.71 8.76 -14.08
C ALA A 55 10.26 7.42 -13.46
N GLY A 56 9.07 6.93 -13.83
CA GLY A 56 8.55 5.65 -13.35
C GLY A 56 9.41 4.46 -13.78
N GLU A 57 9.79 4.38 -15.06
CA GLU A 57 10.68 3.30 -15.54
C GLU A 57 12.08 3.40 -14.93
N LEU A 58 12.58 4.63 -14.73
CA LEU A 58 13.87 4.85 -14.07
C LEU A 58 13.84 4.34 -12.63
N LYS A 59 12.78 4.64 -11.87
CA LYS A 59 12.56 4.13 -10.51
C LYS A 59 12.50 2.62 -10.51
N SER A 60 11.65 2.00 -11.33
CA SER A 60 11.49 0.55 -11.38
C SER A 60 12.77 -0.21 -11.76
N LYS A 61 13.72 0.42 -12.46
CA LYS A 61 15.04 -0.17 -12.74
C LYS A 61 16.03 -0.10 -11.58
N ASN A 62 15.82 0.80 -10.63
CA ASN A 62 16.77 1.11 -9.57
C ASN A 62 16.27 0.83 -8.15
N GLU A 63 14.96 0.70 -7.96
CA GLU A 63 14.37 0.50 -6.64
C GLU A 63 14.81 -0.83 -6.01
N LEU A 64 15.14 -0.76 -4.73
CA LEU A 64 15.37 -1.90 -3.88
C LEU A 64 14.09 -2.16 -3.07
N LEU A 65 13.44 -3.29 -3.35
CA LEU A 65 12.32 -3.76 -2.54
C LEU A 65 12.86 -4.28 -1.20
N GLY A 66 12.67 -3.49 -0.13
CA GLY A 66 13.19 -3.79 1.21
C GLY A 66 12.57 -2.91 2.30
N PRO A 67 12.98 -3.11 3.58
CA PRO A 67 12.52 -2.26 4.68
C PRO A 67 12.98 -0.82 4.42
N THR A 68 12.03 0.10 4.35
CA THR A 68 12.25 1.53 4.10
C THR A 68 11.18 2.31 4.84
N GLU A 69 11.44 3.60 5.05
CA GLU A 69 10.51 4.56 5.63
C GLU A 69 10.56 5.85 4.82
N GLN A 70 9.40 6.47 4.65
CA GLN A 70 9.27 7.74 3.96
C GLN A 70 8.24 8.57 4.71
N LEU A 71 8.73 9.64 5.33
CA LEU A 71 7.92 10.55 6.13
C LEU A 71 7.68 11.85 5.38
N THR A 72 6.57 12.52 5.70
CA THR A 72 6.27 13.84 5.14
C THR A 72 7.35 14.87 5.50
N GLU A 73 7.95 14.75 6.68
CA GLU A 73 9.03 15.64 7.15
C GLU A 73 10.37 15.44 6.43
N ASP A 74 10.56 14.32 5.74
CA ASP A 74 11.77 14.09 4.93
C ASP A 74 11.79 15.01 3.71
N TYR A 75 10.61 15.34 3.18
CA TYR A 75 10.48 16.17 1.98
C TYR A 75 10.87 17.62 2.27
N GLY A 76 11.82 18.14 1.50
CA GLY A 76 12.39 19.47 1.70
C GLY A 76 13.46 19.54 2.80
N THR A 77 13.69 18.43 3.52
CA THR A 77 14.79 18.27 4.49
C THR A 77 15.94 17.49 3.88
N TYR A 78 15.64 16.33 3.26
CA TYR A 78 16.64 15.44 2.66
C TYR A 78 16.49 15.35 1.14
N TYR A 79 15.27 15.35 0.63
CA TYR A 79 14.98 15.29 -0.81
C TYR A 79 13.64 15.93 -1.14
N TYR A 80 13.43 16.28 -2.40
CA TYR A 80 12.16 16.85 -2.84
C TYR A 80 11.21 15.78 -3.37
N LEU A 81 9.91 16.03 -3.19
CA LEU A 81 8.86 15.25 -3.82
C LEU A 81 8.92 15.46 -5.34
N GLU A 82 8.73 14.39 -6.10
CA GLU A 82 8.62 14.48 -7.55
C GLU A 82 7.39 15.28 -7.97
N ASP A 83 7.52 16.11 -9.01
CA ASP A 83 6.42 16.92 -9.55
C ASP A 83 5.17 16.09 -9.86
N ARG A 84 5.33 14.86 -10.37
CA ARG A 84 4.21 13.95 -10.64
C ARG A 84 3.50 13.49 -9.36
N ALA A 85 4.25 13.27 -8.29
CA ALA A 85 3.67 12.90 -7.00
C ALA A 85 2.97 14.11 -6.37
N GLN A 86 3.54 15.31 -6.48
CA GLN A 86 2.90 16.56 -6.07
C GLN A 86 1.58 16.79 -6.82
N GLN A 87 1.59 16.64 -8.16
CA GLN A 87 0.39 16.74 -8.98
C GLN A 87 -0.70 15.76 -8.52
N ARG A 88 -0.33 14.50 -8.21
CA ARG A 88 -1.30 13.52 -7.69
C ARG A 88 -1.90 13.95 -6.36
N ILE A 89 -1.09 14.51 -5.45
CA ILE A 89 -1.59 15.03 -4.16
C ILE A 89 -2.55 16.20 -4.40
N ASP A 90 -2.19 17.12 -5.30
CA ASP A 90 -3.02 18.27 -5.63
C ASP A 90 -4.33 17.84 -6.31
N ASP A 91 -4.31 16.88 -7.23
CA ASP A 91 -5.51 16.31 -7.85
C ASP A 91 -6.42 15.65 -6.82
N ILE A 92 -5.87 14.85 -5.90
CA ILE A 92 -6.63 14.22 -4.82
C ILE A 92 -7.27 15.29 -3.94
N ARG A 93 -6.50 16.31 -3.54
CA ARG A 93 -6.93 17.36 -2.63
C ARG A 93 -7.99 18.29 -3.24
N ASP A 94 -7.70 18.81 -4.43
CA ASP A 94 -8.43 19.93 -5.01
C ASP A 94 -9.59 19.46 -5.91
N PHE A 95 -9.50 18.23 -6.46
CA PHE A 95 -10.56 17.65 -7.28
C PHE A 95 -11.31 16.53 -6.57
N TRP A 96 -10.63 15.49 -6.07
CA TRP A 96 -11.33 14.27 -5.62
C TRP A 96 -11.98 14.39 -4.24
N PHE A 97 -11.36 15.04 -3.26
CA PHE A 97 -11.88 15.07 -1.88
C PHE A 97 -13.24 15.76 -1.74
N GLN A 98 -13.65 16.61 -2.68
CA GLN A 98 -15.00 17.20 -2.64
C GLN A 98 -16.12 16.16 -2.86
N TYR A 99 -15.78 14.96 -3.35
CA TYR A 99 -16.70 13.85 -3.60
C TYR A 99 -16.60 12.73 -2.56
N VAL A 100 -15.85 12.94 -1.47
CA VAL A 100 -15.66 11.94 -0.41
C VAL A 100 -16.57 12.29 0.76
N ASP A 101 -17.59 11.44 0.99
CA ASP A 101 -18.55 11.63 2.09
C ASP A 101 -17.96 11.29 3.47
N SER A 102 -17.02 10.33 3.52
CA SER A 102 -16.31 9.95 4.75
C SER A 102 -14.83 9.69 4.45
N THR A 103 -13.95 10.24 5.29
CA THR A 103 -12.51 9.97 5.27
C THR A 103 -12.11 8.81 6.18
N GLU A 104 -13.08 8.12 6.77
CA GLU A 104 -12.83 6.92 7.57
C GLU A 104 -12.32 5.80 6.66
N TYR A 105 -11.36 5.02 7.16
CA TYR A 105 -10.78 3.90 6.44
C TYR A 105 -10.55 2.73 7.39
N TYR A 106 -10.51 1.52 6.84
CA TYR A 106 -10.14 0.34 7.62
C TYR A 106 -8.61 0.34 7.83
N PRO A 107 -8.13 0.43 9.09
CA PRO A 107 -6.71 0.60 9.40
C PRO A 107 -5.93 -0.70 9.21
N SER A 108 -4.59 -0.60 9.26
CA SER A 108 -3.70 -1.77 9.29
C SER A 108 -3.79 -2.46 10.66
N VAL A 109 -4.79 -3.32 10.83
CA VAL A 109 -5.02 -4.12 12.04
C VAL A 109 -4.10 -5.33 12.10
N VAL A 110 -3.92 -5.88 13.31
CA VAL A 110 -3.24 -7.16 13.53
C VAL A 110 -4.26 -8.22 13.90
N PHE A 111 -4.31 -9.29 13.11
CA PHE A 111 -5.14 -10.45 13.35
C PHE A 111 -4.47 -11.42 14.33
N THR A 112 -5.29 -12.11 15.10
CA THR A 112 -4.91 -13.31 15.85
C THR A 112 -4.72 -14.49 14.89
N GLU A 113 -4.11 -15.58 15.38
CA GLU A 113 -3.96 -16.81 14.59
C GLU A 113 -5.32 -17.40 14.18
N GLU A 114 -6.29 -17.40 15.10
CA GLU A 114 -7.64 -17.92 14.83
C GLU A 114 -8.35 -17.10 13.73
N GLU A 115 -8.35 -15.77 13.84
CA GLU A 115 -8.91 -14.89 12.82
C GLU A 115 -8.19 -15.04 11.47
N THR A 116 -6.87 -15.18 11.48
CA THR A 116 -6.08 -15.43 10.26
C THR A 116 -6.52 -16.73 9.59
N ASN A 117 -6.74 -17.80 10.36
CA ASN A 117 -7.21 -19.08 9.84
C ASN A 117 -8.62 -18.93 9.25
N THR A 118 -9.57 -18.32 9.97
CA THR A 118 -10.93 -18.03 9.47
C THR A 118 -10.89 -17.27 8.15
N ILE A 119 -10.08 -16.20 8.07
CA ILE A 119 -9.97 -15.41 6.84
C ILE A 119 -9.40 -16.26 5.70
N ASN A 120 -8.34 -17.04 5.96
CA ASN A 120 -7.71 -17.87 4.94
C ASN A 120 -8.62 -19.01 4.44
N ASP A 121 -9.45 -19.58 5.32
CA ASP A 121 -10.33 -20.69 5.01
C ASP A 121 -11.50 -20.27 4.10
N TYR A 122 -12.00 -19.04 4.23
CA TYR A 122 -13.23 -18.60 3.54
C TYR A 122 -13.01 -17.53 2.46
N LEU A 123 -12.03 -16.63 2.61
CA LEU A 123 -11.95 -15.41 1.80
C LEU A 123 -11.71 -15.69 0.31
N SER A 124 -10.95 -16.74 -0.04
CA SER A 124 -10.67 -17.06 -1.45
C SER A 124 -11.96 -17.39 -2.21
N ASP A 125 -12.81 -18.21 -1.61
CA ASP A 125 -14.02 -18.72 -2.26
C ASP A 125 -15.10 -17.63 -2.33
N LEU A 126 -15.21 -16.82 -1.26
CA LEU A 126 -16.06 -15.63 -1.25
C LEU A 126 -15.67 -14.63 -2.36
N LYS A 127 -14.36 -14.38 -2.54
CA LYS A 127 -13.86 -13.51 -3.62
C LYS A 127 -14.15 -14.10 -4.99
N ALA A 128 -13.92 -15.39 -5.18
CA ALA A 128 -14.19 -16.06 -6.45
C ALA A 128 -15.67 -15.95 -6.85
N LEU A 129 -16.60 -16.20 -5.93
CA LEU A 129 -18.03 -16.04 -6.20
C LEU A 129 -18.40 -14.59 -6.53
N THR A 130 -17.85 -13.62 -5.78
CA THR A 130 -18.07 -12.19 -6.01
C THR A 130 -17.60 -11.78 -7.42
N GLU A 131 -16.41 -12.20 -7.81
CA GLU A 131 -15.83 -11.91 -9.14
C GLU A 131 -16.65 -12.56 -10.27
N GLU A 132 -17.06 -13.82 -10.11
CA GLU A 132 -17.90 -14.54 -11.06
C GLU A 132 -19.25 -13.82 -11.25
N LYS A 133 -19.95 -13.51 -10.16
CA LYS A 133 -21.27 -12.84 -10.21
C LYS A 133 -21.17 -11.43 -10.75
N THR A 134 -20.11 -10.69 -10.40
CA THR A 134 -19.85 -9.36 -10.97
C THR A 134 -19.66 -9.44 -12.49
N ALA A 135 -18.88 -10.41 -12.97
CA ALA A 135 -18.67 -10.59 -14.40
C ALA A 135 -19.99 -10.91 -15.12
N HIS A 136 -20.75 -11.88 -14.60
CA HIS A 136 -22.07 -12.28 -15.13
C HIS A 136 -23.05 -11.11 -15.20
N TRP A 137 -23.20 -10.34 -14.12
CA TRP A 137 -24.15 -9.23 -14.11
C TRP A 137 -23.74 -8.07 -15.03
N LEU A 138 -22.44 -7.84 -15.22
CA LEU A 138 -21.94 -6.85 -16.17
C LEU A 138 -22.14 -7.27 -17.63
N THR A 139 -22.07 -8.57 -17.94
CA THR A 139 -22.20 -9.07 -19.32
C THR A 139 -23.64 -9.36 -19.72
N ASP A 140 -24.37 -10.03 -18.84
CA ASP A 140 -25.67 -10.66 -19.15
C ASP A 140 -26.83 -10.05 -18.35
N GLY A 141 -26.54 -9.23 -17.34
CA GLY A 141 -27.55 -8.62 -16.46
C GLY A 141 -28.11 -9.61 -15.42
N GLY A 142 -29.32 -9.36 -14.92
CA GLY A 142 -30.03 -10.27 -14.00
C GLY A 142 -29.78 -10.06 -12.50
N ILE A 143 -29.02 -9.03 -12.11
CA ILE A 143 -28.71 -8.77 -10.69
C ILE A 143 -29.96 -8.65 -9.81
N GLU A 144 -31.01 -7.97 -10.29
CA GLU A 144 -32.24 -7.73 -9.53
C GLU A 144 -32.96 -9.05 -9.16
N ASP A 145 -32.85 -10.08 -9.99
CA ASP A 145 -33.49 -11.38 -9.76
C ASP A 145 -32.58 -12.34 -8.96
N GLU A 146 -31.25 -12.13 -8.98
CA GLU A 146 -30.26 -13.05 -8.40
C GLU A 146 -29.64 -12.55 -7.07
N TRP A 147 -29.88 -11.29 -6.69
CA TRP A 147 -29.21 -10.65 -5.57
C TRP A 147 -29.42 -11.36 -4.22
N ASP A 148 -30.67 -11.70 -3.91
CA ASP A 148 -31.02 -12.33 -2.62
C ASP A 148 -30.39 -13.73 -2.48
N ASP A 149 -30.31 -14.49 -3.58
CA ASP A 149 -29.66 -15.80 -3.62
C ASP A 149 -28.14 -15.65 -3.46
N TYR A 150 -27.53 -14.65 -4.09
CA TYR A 150 -26.11 -14.33 -3.91
C TYR A 150 -25.78 -13.98 -2.46
N VAL A 151 -26.55 -13.10 -1.83
CA VAL A 151 -26.34 -12.72 -0.42
C VAL A 151 -26.48 -13.95 0.49
N SER A 152 -27.49 -14.79 0.25
CA SER A 152 -27.70 -16.02 1.01
C SER A 152 -26.54 -17.02 0.84
N ALA A 153 -26.00 -17.14 -0.37
CA ALA A 153 -24.84 -17.97 -0.66
C ALA A 153 -23.59 -17.45 0.07
N MET A 154 -23.32 -16.14 0.01
CA MET A 154 -22.19 -15.51 0.71
C MET A 154 -22.26 -15.74 2.23
N ASP A 155 -23.45 -15.58 2.82
CA ASP A 155 -23.69 -15.85 4.24
C ASP A 155 -23.40 -17.32 4.59
N SER A 156 -23.91 -18.25 3.79
CA SER A 156 -23.71 -19.70 3.95
C SER A 156 -22.24 -20.12 3.77
N MET A 157 -21.46 -19.34 3.03
CA MET A 157 -20.03 -19.55 2.79
C MET A 157 -19.14 -18.97 3.89
N GLY A 158 -19.71 -18.39 4.94
CA GLY A 158 -18.95 -17.87 6.09
C GLY A 158 -18.57 -16.40 5.96
N LEU A 159 -19.27 -15.60 5.15
CA LEU A 159 -19.02 -14.15 5.05
C LEU A 159 -19.07 -13.48 6.43
N GLN A 160 -20.02 -13.84 7.29
CA GLN A 160 -20.15 -13.25 8.62
C GLN A 160 -18.97 -13.58 9.53
N ASP A 161 -18.39 -14.78 9.40
CA ASP A 161 -17.23 -15.18 10.20
C ASP A 161 -16.00 -14.35 9.81
N VAL A 162 -15.81 -14.10 8.51
CA VAL A 162 -14.74 -13.22 8.01
C VAL A 162 -14.94 -11.78 8.45
N VAL A 163 -16.17 -11.25 8.33
CA VAL A 163 -16.50 -9.89 8.77
C VAL A 163 -16.32 -9.74 10.28
N ALA A 164 -16.73 -10.72 11.08
CA ALA A 164 -16.54 -10.71 12.53
C ALA A 164 -15.05 -10.73 12.92
N ALA A 165 -14.22 -11.51 12.22
CA ALA A 165 -12.77 -11.51 12.42
C ALA A 165 -12.14 -10.14 12.12
N TRP A 166 -12.61 -9.46 11.06
CA TRP A 166 -12.18 -8.09 10.74
C TRP A 166 -12.65 -7.09 11.80
N GLN A 167 -13.93 -7.14 12.18
CA GLN A 167 -14.48 -6.24 13.19
C GLN A 167 -13.76 -6.39 14.54
N ALA A 168 -13.50 -7.62 15.00
CA ALA A 168 -12.79 -7.87 16.24
C ALA A 168 -11.34 -7.32 16.20
N ALA A 169 -10.67 -7.45 15.06
CA ALA A 169 -9.33 -6.87 14.87
C ALA A 169 -9.34 -5.34 14.83
N TYR A 170 -10.37 -4.74 14.21
CA TYR A 170 -10.60 -3.31 14.22
C TYR A 170 -10.88 -2.78 15.63
N ASP A 171 -11.75 -3.44 16.38
CA ASP A 171 -12.11 -3.03 17.74
C ASP A 171 -10.88 -3.02 18.66
N ARG A 172 -10.02 -4.05 18.55
CA ARG A 172 -8.73 -4.09 19.26
C ARG A 172 -7.78 -2.98 18.84
N TYR A 173 -7.74 -2.65 17.55
CA TYR A 173 -6.91 -1.55 17.05
C TYR A 173 -7.37 -0.22 17.64
N VAL A 174 -8.68 0.04 17.66
CA VAL A 174 -9.27 1.27 18.21
C VAL A 174 -9.05 1.37 19.71
N GLU A 175 -9.19 0.28 20.46
CA GLU A 175 -8.92 0.25 21.91
C GLU A 175 -7.45 0.52 22.27
N ALA A 176 -6.52 0.20 21.35
CA ALA A 176 -5.09 0.39 21.56
C ALA A 176 -4.57 1.79 21.19
N GLN A 177 -5.40 2.68 20.63
CA GLN A 177 -5.06 4.09 20.35
C GLN A 177 -5.15 4.95 21.62
#